data_AF-A0AAV3J483-F1
#
_entry.id   AF-A0AAV3J483-F1
#
_cell.length_a   1.000
_cell.length_b   1.000
_cell.length_c   1.000
_cell.angle_alpha   90.00
_cell.angle_beta   90.00
_cell.angle_gamma   90.00
#
_symmetry.space_group_name_H-M   'P 1'
#
loop_
_entity.id
_entity.type
_entity.pdbx_description
1 polymer ?
#
loop_
_entity_poly.entity_id
_entity_poly.type
_entity_poly.pdbx_seq_one_letter_code
_entity_poly.pdbx_strand_id
1 'polypeptide(L)'
;MSINNYSRYWHGYQIFLRPLLIFINYGSIRQLYGIVIMLLLGLNIVLMVKKRDSFFALSFFLSFYFVRFYSFFLSMQFSNVFIVMLAFNLFILTRNDADLKTNNYYLAFFIVGSITNFIDLLTVPMITLGVPLITLLYSKIKLYHYREKSIIQFFKEILLTIFSWGMGYGFTWINKWLLASVILKENTIKVAIDQAIFRTEGNKAYPLDRIDMIKSNAGLILDKLNFLALVLAVLLVIFLVIYKKKVIKGRVNPQSIVLLFVSPFPYIWYLAMSNHSQIHYWFTYRLQIITVFSLFSFLAYISSQLFPIVKLKDDNANEINQLK
;
A
#
# COMPACT_ATOMS: atom_id res chain seq x y z
N MET A 1 -35.56 14.25 3.50
CA MET A 1 -34.79 13.49 4.50
C MET A 1 -33.38 14.06 4.54
N SER A 2 -33.07 14.97 5.46
CA SER A 2 -31.68 15.30 5.75
C SER A 2 -31.11 14.14 6.56
N ILE A 3 -30.23 13.35 5.95
CA ILE A 3 -29.51 12.30 6.67
C ILE A 3 -28.40 13.02 7.44
N ASN A 4 -28.70 13.56 8.63
CA ASN A 4 -27.77 14.02 9.68
C ASN A 4 -26.37 14.47 9.20
N ASN A 5 -26.28 15.41 8.26
CA ASN A 5 -25.02 15.92 7.68
C ASN A 5 -24.06 14.84 7.11
N TYR A 6 -24.52 13.61 6.86
CA TYR A 6 -23.69 12.48 6.40
C TYR A 6 -23.53 12.40 4.88
N SER A 7 -24.04 13.40 4.14
CA SER A 7 -23.98 13.50 2.68
C SER A 7 -22.54 13.53 2.12
N ARG A 8 -21.53 13.72 2.97
CA ARG A 8 -20.11 13.88 2.60
C ARG A 8 -19.31 12.61 2.27
N TYR A 9 -19.73 11.40 2.66
CA TYR A 9 -18.96 10.14 2.39
C TYR A 9 -19.61 9.21 1.37
N TRP A 10 -18.90 8.85 0.29
CA TRP A 10 -19.42 7.84 -0.64
C TRP A 10 -19.26 6.47 0.01
N HIS A 11 -20.37 5.77 0.17
CA HIS A 11 -20.37 4.40 0.68
C HIS A 11 -20.23 3.44 -0.49
N GLY A 12 -19.18 3.58 -1.32
CA GLY A 12 -19.04 2.83 -2.57
C GLY A 12 -19.09 1.32 -2.39
N TYR A 13 -18.67 0.82 -1.22
CA TYR A 13 -18.82 -0.59 -0.86
C TYR A 13 -20.27 -1.09 -0.86
N GLN A 14 -21.27 -0.20 -0.73
CA GLN A 14 -22.69 -0.57 -0.76
C GLN A 14 -23.15 -1.10 -2.12
N ILE A 15 -22.44 -0.78 -3.20
CA ILE A 15 -22.71 -1.35 -4.54
C ILE A 15 -22.58 -2.87 -4.51
N PHE A 16 -21.66 -3.41 -3.71
CA PHE A 16 -21.48 -4.86 -3.57
C PHE A 16 -22.28 -5.41 -2.39
N LEU A 17 -22.28 -4.69 -1.26
CA LEU A 17 -22.91 -5.16 -0.03
C LEU A 17 -24.43 -5.33 -0.19
N ARG A 18 -25.14 -4.34 -0.75
CA ARG A 18 -26.61 -4.39 -0.82
C ARG A 18 -27.11 -5.53 -1.71
N PRO A 19 -26.59 -5.74 -2.95
CA PRO A 19 -27.01 -6.90 -3.74
C PRO A 19 -26.67 -8.23 -3.07
N LEU A 20 -25.49 -8.37 -2.45
CA LEU A 20 -25.12 -9.62 -1.77
C LEU A 20 -26.06 -9.95 -0.61
N LEU A 21 -26.54 -8.95 0.13
CA LEU A 21 -27.49 -9.14 1.23
C LEU A 21 -28.86 -9.69 0.79
N ILE A 22 -29.20 -9.60 -0.49
CA ILE A 22 -30.41 -10.22 -1.04
C ILE A 22 -30.26 -11.76 -1.06
N PHE A 23 -29.05 -12.26 -1.30
CA PHE A 23 -28.79 -13.69 -1.52
C PHE A 23 -28.21 -14.39 -0.30
N ILE A 24 -27.38 -13.70 0.49
CA ILE A 24 -26.64 -14.30 1.62
C ILE A 24 -26.62 -13.36 2.82
N ASN A 25 -26.54 -13.95 4.02
CA ASN A 25 -26.49 -13.17 5.25
C ASN A 25 -25.13 -12.46 5.42
N TYR A 26 -25.10 -11.45 6.29
CA TYR A 26 -23.90 -10.65 6.58
C TYR A 26 -22.68 -11.49 7.01
N GLY A 27 -22.88 -12.57 7.75
CA GLY A 27 -21.82 -13.49 8.17
C GLY A 27 -21.14 -14.16 6.98
N SER A 28 -21.93 -14.70 6.04
CA SER A 28 -21.45 -15.30 4.80
C SER A 28 -20.74 -14.29 3.90
N ILE A 29 -21.20 -13.03 3.85
CA ILE A 29 -20.50 -11.96 3.10
C ILE A 29 -19.10 -11.71 3.68
N ARG A 30 -18.95 -11.68 5.00
CA ARG A 30 -17.62 -11.54 5.62
C ARG A 30 -16.68 -12.69 5.29
N GLN A 31 -17.20 -13.93 5.25
CA GLN A 31 -16.42 -15.09 4.83
C GLN A 31 -15.98 -14.98 3.36
N LEU A 32 -16.88 -14.55 2.47
CA LEU A 32 -16.56 -14.30 1.06
C LEU A 32 -15.44 -13.27 0.90
N TYR A 33 -15.52 -12.15 1.63
CA TYR A 33 -14.46 -11.14 1.68
C TYR A 33 -13.13 -11.73 2.15
N GLY A 34 -13.17 -12.59 3.17
CA GLY A 34 -12.00 -13.33 3.64
C GLY A 34 -11.36 -14.19 2.56
N ILE A 35 -12.17 -14.97 1.82
CA ILE A 35 -11.70 -15.81 0.71
C ILE A 35 -11.07 -14.95 -0.38
N VAL A 36 -11.72 -13.85 -0.78
CA VAL A 36 -11.20 -12.91 -1.80
C VAL A 36 -9.86 -12.34 -1.38
N ILE A 37 -9.72 -11.89 -0.14
CA ILE A 37 -8.45 -11.35 0.39
C ILE A 37 -7.36 -12.42 0.40
N MET A 38 -7.66 -13.64 0.85
CA MET A 38 -6.68 -14.74 0.88
C MET A 38 -6.21 -15.12 -0.52
N LEU A 39 -7.13 -15.21 -1.47
CA LEU A 39 -6.82 -15.50 -2.87
C LEU A 39 -5.94 -14.40 -3.47
N LEU A 40 -6.31 -13.13 -3.29
CA LEU A 40 -5.51 -12.01 -3.79
C LEU A 40 -4.13 -11.93 -3.12
N LEU A 41 -4.04 -12.18 -1.81
CA LEU A 41 -2.77 -12.23 -1.10
C LEU A 41 -1.87 -13.37 -1.63
N GLY A 42 -2.43 -14.57 -1.79
CA GLY A 42 -1.74 -15.72 -2.36
C GLY A 42 -1.23 -15.46 -3.78
N LEU A 43 -2.08 -14.87 -4.64
CA LEU A 43 -1.68 -14.49 -6.00
C LEU A 43 -0.54 -13.46 -6.02
N ASN A 44 -0.57 -12.48 -5.12
CA ASN A 44 0.52 -11.50 -5.00
C ASN A 44 1.84 -12.19 -4.64
N ILE A 45 1.82 -13.07 -3.64
CA ILE A 45 3.00 -13.84 -3.20
C ILE A 45 3.53 -14.71 -4.34
N VAL A 46 2.66 -15.47 -5.02
CA VAL A 46 3.04 -16.35 -6.13
C VAL A 46 3.67 -15.54 -7.28
N LEU A 47 3.07 -14.41 -7.68
CA LEU A 47 3.63 -13.58 -8.74
C LEU A 47 4.93 -12.90 -8.32
N MET A 48 5.06 -12.46 -7.07
CA MET A 48 6.33 -11.92 -6.55
C MET A 48 7.45 -12.95 -6.62
N VAL A 49 7.20 -14.20 -6.20
CA VAL A 49 8.19 -15.29 -6.31
C VAL A 49 8.56 -15.56 -7.77
N LYS A 50 7.56 -15.70 -8.64
CA LYS A 50 7.78 -16.07 -10.06
C LYS A 50 8.48 -14.97 -10.86
N LYS A 51 8.07 -13.71 -10.68
CA LYS A 51 8.55 -12.59 -11.51
C LYS A 51 9.69 -11.79 -10.89
N ARG A 52 9.88 -11.86 -9.57
CA ARG A 52 10.90 -11.10 -8.85
C ARG A 52 11.82 -12.07 -8.12
N ASP A 53 11.59 -12.30 -6.83
CA ASP A 53 12.32 -13.27 -6.01
C ASP A 53 11.56 -13.58 -4.72
N SER A 54 11.96 -14.67 -4.06
CA SER A 54 11.36 -15.14 -2.82
C SER A 54 11.57 -14.21 -1.63
N PHE A 55 12.66 -13.44 -1.59
CA PHE A 55 12.90 -12.49 -0.50
C PHE A 55 11.89 -11.34 -0.54
N PHE A 56 11.54 -10.86 -1.74
CA PHE A 56 10.51 -9.84 -1.90
C PHE A 56 9.10 -10.36 -1.55
N ALA A 57 8.79 -11.61 -1.91
CA ALA A 57 7.54 -12.23 -1.49
C ALA A 57 7.46 -12.41 0.03
N LEU A 58 8.59 -12.79 0.66
CA LEU A 58 8.70 -12.94 2.11
C LEU A 58 8.56 -11.59 2.83
N SER A 59 9.17 -10.51 2.32
CA SER A 59 9.01 -9.17 2.91
C SER A 59 7.55 -8.72 2.89
N PHE A 60 6.85 -9.00 1.79
CA PHE A 60 5.42 -8.71 1.68
C PHE A 60 4.60 -9.50 2.70
N PHE A 61 4.79 -10.82 2.75
CA PHE A 61 4.09 -11.70 3.69
C PHE A 61 4.32 -11.29 5.16
N LEU A 62 5.58 -11.04 5.55
CA LEU A 62 5.91 -10.60 6.91
C LEU A 62 5.30 -9.24 7.27
N SER A 63 5.12 -8.35 6.29
CA SER A 63 4.51 -7.03 6.55
C SER A 63 3.03 -7.15 6.99
N PHE A 64 2.32 -8.20 6.56
CA PHE A 64 0.93 -8.45 6.98
C PHE A 64 0.80 -8.88 8.44
N TYR A 65 1.84 -9.50 9.01
CA TYR A 65 1.87 -9.86 10.42
C TYR A 65 1.76 -8.60 11.31
N PHE A 66 2.51 -7.55 10.99
CA PHE A 66 2.55 -6.31 11.77
C PHE A 66 1.20 -5.59 11.83
N VAL A 67 0.34 -5.73 10.82
CA VAL A 67 -0.99 -5.09 10.81
C VAL A 67 -2.11 -5.97 11.35
N ARG A 68 -1.78 -7.12 11.96
CA ARG A 68 -2.74 -8.06 12.53
C ARG A 68 -3.79 -8.46 11.50
N PHE A 69 -3.31 -8.99 10.37
CA PHE A 69 -4.11 -9.35 9.18
C PHE A 69 -5.39 -10.14 9.49
N TYR A 70 -5.43 -10.94 10.57
CA TYR A 70 -6.63 -11.64 11.00
C TYR A 70 -7.85 -10.72 11.22
N SER A 71 -7.63 -9.44 11.51
CA SER A 71 -8.69 -8.45 11.73
C SER A 71 -9.56 -8.22 10.48
N PHE A 72 -9.05 -8.53 9.28
CA PHE A 72 -9.76 -8.28 8.03
C PHE A 72 -10.91 -9.26 7.83
N PHE A 73 -10.79 -10.48 8.35
CA PHE A 73 -11.89 -11.46 8.35
C PHE A 73 -13.07 -11.03 9.25
N LEU A 74 -12.82 -10.13 10.19
CA LEU A 74 -13.81 -9.72 11.18
C LEU A 74 -14.62 -8.51 10.73
N SER A 75 -14.04 -7.60 9.93
CA SER A 75 -14.65 -6.33 9.53
C SER A 75 -14.45 -6.02 8.04
N MET A 76 -15.57 -5.85 7.33
CA MET A 76 -15.58 -5.43 5.92
C MET A 76 -14.99 -4.04 5.71
N GLN A 77 -15.15 -3.16 6.71
CA GLN A 77 -14.63 -1.80 6.65
C GLN A 77 -13.11 -1.78 6.39
N PHE A 78 -12.37 -2.71 7.01
CA PHE A 78 -10.93 -2.85 6.78
C PHE A 78 -10.62 -3.60 5.48
N SER A 79 -11.45 -4.58 5.13
CA SER A 79 -11.21 -5.43 3.97
C SER A 79 -11.25 -4.68 2.64
N ASN A 80 -12.19 -3.75 2.46
CA ASN A 80 -12.42 -3.06 1.19
C ASN A 80 -11.13 -2.41 0.63
N VAL A 81 -10.44 -1.60 1.43
CA VAL A 81 -9.23 -0.89 0.99
C VAL A 81 -8.06 -1.84 0.73
N PHE A 82 -7.97 -2.94 1.49
CA PHE A 82 -6.96 -3.98 1.27
C PHE A 82 -7.23 -4.78 -0.01
N ILE A 83 -8.48 -5.05 -0.36
CA ILE A 83 -8.85 -5.67 -1.65
C ILE A 83 -8.42 -4.76 -2.80
N VAL A 84 -8.72 -3.46 -2.74
CA VAL A 84 -8.29 -2.48 -3.77
C VAL A 84 -6.77 -2.47 -3.89
N MET A 85 -6.05 -2.40 -2.77
CA MET A 85 -4.59 -2.42 -2.76
C MET A 85 -4.03 -3.71 -3.36
N LEU A 86 -4.53 -4.89 -2.95
CA LEU A 86 -4.04 -6.18 -3.42
C LEU A 86 -4.32 -6.39 -4.91
N ALA A 87 -5.52 -6.02 -5.38
CA ALA A 87 -5.88 -6.08 -6.79
C ALA A 87 -5.03 -5.15 -7.65
N PHE A 88 -4.79 -3.91 -7.18
CA PHE A 88 -3.93 -2.98 -7.90
C PHE A 88 -2.46 -3.41 -7.89
N ASN A 89 -1.99 -4.01 -6.80
CA ASN A 89 -0.65 -4.58 -6.74
C ASN A 89 -0.47 -5.75 -7.72
N LEU A 90 -1.50 -6.60 -7.92
CA LEU A 90 -1.51 -7.61 -8.98
C LEU A 90 -1.44 -6.98 -10.37
N PHE A 91 -2.15 -5.88 -10.61
CA PHE A 91 -2.05 -5.16 -11.88
C PHE A 91 -0.60 -4.74 -12.18
N ILE A 92 0.14 -4.24 -11.18
CA ILE A 92 1.57 -3.93 -11.33
C ILE A 92 2.41 -5.19 -11.58
N LEU A 93 2.20 -6.25 -10.79
CA LEU A 93 2.94 -7.51 -10.93
C LEU A 93 2.67 -8.22 -12.27
N THR A 94 1.51 -8.03 -12.88
CA THR A 94 1.17 -8.66 -14.17
C THR A 94 1.86 -7.99 -15.36
N ARG A 95 2.37 -6.75 -15.21
CA ARG A 95 3.13 -6.08 -16.28
C ARG A 95 4.37 -6.88 -16.65
N ASN A 96 4.73 -6.85 -17.93
CA ASN A 96 5.98 -7.45 -18.40
C ASN A 96 7.15 -6.50 -18.09
N ASP A 97 8.38 -7.00 -18.22
CA ASP A 97 9.57 -6.23 -17.85
C ASP A 97 9.85 -5.07 -18.82
N ALA A 98 9.45 -5.19 -20.09
CA ALA A 98 9.57 -4.13 -21.10
C ALA A 98 8.67 -2.94 -20.75
N ASP A 99 7.39 -3.18 -20.48
CA ASP A 99 6.39 -2.18 -20.07
C ASP A 99 6.82 -1.48 -18.78
N LEU A 100 7.41 -2.21 -17.84
CA LEU A 100 7.93 -1.61 -16.62
C LEU A 100 9.10 -0.67 -16.90
N LYS A 101 9.96 -0.96 -17.88
CA LYS A 101 11.07 -0.07 -18.25
C LYS A 101 10.62 1.18 -19.02
N THR A 102 9.60 1.07 -19.87
CA THR A 102 9.21 2.16 -20.78
C THR A 102 8.07 3.02 -20.25
N ASN A 103 7.09 2.42 -19.58
CA ASN A 103 5.87 3.10 -19.21
C ASN A 103 5.94 3.73 -17.81
N ASN A 104 5.22 4.84 -17.68
CA ASN A 104 4.77 5.34 -16.39
C ASN A 104 3.37 4.79 -16.09
N TYR A 105 3.03 4.75 -14.80
CA TYR A 105 1.74 4.22 -14.32
C TYR A 105 0.89 5.30 -13.66
N TYR A 106 1.16 6.59 -13.95
CA TYR A 106 0.53 7.72 -13.27
C TYR A 106 -1.00 7.65 -13.39
N LEU A 107 -1.53 7.48 -14.60
CA LEU A 107 -2.98 7.32 -14.80
C LEU A 107 -3.57 6.16 -14.01
N ALA A 108 -2.87 5.04 -13.91
CA ALA A 108 -3.33 3.89 -13.12
C ALA A 108 -3.39 4.23 -11.62
N PHE A 109 -2.41 4.97 -11.10
CA PHE A 109 -2.41 5.48 -9.73
C PHE A 109 -3.50 6.55 -9.50
N PHE A 110 -3.79 7.40 -10.48
CA PHE A 110 -4.92 8.33 -10.43
C PHE A 110 -6.25 7.58 -10.31
N ILE A 111 -6.46 6.56 -11.15
CA ILE A 111 -7.68 5.75 -11.13
C ILE A 111 -7.82 5.03 -9.78
N VAL A 112 -6.76 4.40 -9.27
CA VAL A 112 -6.84 3.72 -7.98
C VAL A 112 -7.09 4.71 -6.83
N GLY A 113 -6.51 5.91 -6.88
CA GLY A 113 -6.79 6.97 -5.91
C GLY A 113 -8.28 7.34 -5.88
N SER A 114 -8.89 7.45 -7.07
CA SER A 114 -10.33 7.70 -7.22
C SER A 114 -11.19 6.57 -6.67
N ILE A 115 -10.87 5.32 -7.03
CA ILE A 115 -11.57 4.11 -6.53
C ILE A 115 -11.46 4.01 -5.00
N THR A 116 -10.26 4.28 -4.47
CA THR A 116 -10.01 4.24 -3.03
C THR A 116 -10.89 5.24 -2.30
N ASN A 117 -10.96 6.48 -2.78
CA ASN A 117 -11.82 7.51 -2.20
C ASN A 117 -13.31 7.11 -2.21
N PHE A 118 -13.75 6.46 -3.30
CA PHE A 118 -15.13 6.04 -3.45
C PHE A 118 -15.53 4.93 -2.48
N ILE A 119 -14.63 3.97 -2.25
CA ILE A 119 -14.91 2.76 -1.47
C ILE A 119 -14.57 2.93 0.02
N ASP A 120 -13.50 3.65 0.34
CA ASP A 120 -12.95 3.76 1.69
C ASP A 120 -13.49 4.96 2.48
N LEU A 121 -13.79 4.76 3.76
CA LEU A 121 -14.23 5.83 4.67
C LEU A 121 -13.06 6.36 5.50
N LEU A 122 -11.94 6.68 4.84
CA LEU A 122 -10.73 7.20 5.49
C LEU A 122 -10.14 6.21 6.52
N THR A 123 -10.09 4.91 6.20
CA THR A 123 -9.49 3.92 7.10
C THR A 123 -7.97 3.99 7.05
N VAL A 124 -7.38 3.52 5.95
CA VAL A 124 -5.94 3.55 5.65
C VAL A 124 -5.70 3.73 4.13
N PRO A 125 -6.33 4.71 3.46
CA PRO A 125 -6.43 4.78 2.00
C PRO A 125 -5.07 4.77 1.28
N MET A 126 -4.04 5.36 1.89
CA MET A 126 -2.70 5.43 1.32
C MET A 126 -2.03 4.07 1.10
N ILE A 127 -2.53 2.95 1.64
CA ILE A 127 -1.98 1.62 1.32
C ILE A 127 -2.10 1.28 -0.17
N THR A 128 -3.13 1.83 -0.84
CA THR A 128 -3.37 1.66 -2.29
C THR A 128 -2.35 2.42 -3.16
N LEU A 129 -1.61 3.36 -2.56
CA LEU A 129 -0.47 4.04 -3.14
C LEU A 129 0.84 3.37 -2.73
N GLY A 130 1.11 3.30 -1.42
CA GLY A 130 2.41 2.94 -0.90
C GLY A 130 2.86 1.52 -1.25
N VAL A 131 1.98 0.53 -1.07
CA VAL A 131 2.34 -0.89 -1.34
C VAL A 131 2.59 -1.13 -2.84
N PRO A 132 1.69 -0.72 -3.76
CA PRO A 132 1.94 -0.84 -5.21
C PRO A 132 3.14 -0.04 -5.70
N LEU A 133 3.41 1.12 -5.11
CA LEU A 133 4.61 1.91 -5.43
C LEU A 133 5.89 1.17 -5.01
N ILE A 134 5.94 0.55 -3.82
CA ILE A 134 7.08 -0.28 -3.40
C ILE A 134 7.30 -1.42 -4.38
N THR A 135 6.23 -2.11 -4.80
CA THR A 135 6.30 -3.19 -5.81
C THR A 135 6.80 -2.71 -7.17
N LEU A 136 6.33 -1.55 -7.63
CA LEU A 136 6.79 -0.92 -8.86
C LEU A 136 8.28 -0.57 -8.79
N LEU A 137 8.71 0.08 -7.71
CA LEU A 137 10.10 0.47 -7.48
C LEU A 137 11.00 -0.76 -7.38
N TYR A 138 10.64 -1.76 -6.59
CA TYR A 138 11.40 -3.00 -6.43
C TYR A 138 11.61 -3.69 -7.78
N SER A 139 10.53 -3.79 -8.57
CA SER A 139 10.57 -4.35 -9.92
C SER A 139 11.51 -3.57 -10.82
N LYS A 140 11.42 -2.24 -10.83
CA LYS A 140 12.29 -1.37 -11.64
C LYS A 140 13.76 -1.48 -11.23
N ILE A 141 14.07 -1.48 -9.93
CA ILE A 141 15.45 -1.58 -9.42
C ILE A 141 16.10 -2.91 -9.80
N LYS A 142 15.32 -4.00 -9.89
CA LYS A 142 15.78 -5.30 -10.37
C LYS A 142 16.04 -5.34 -11.88
N LEU A 143 15.37 -4.48 -12.64
CA LEU A 143 15.45 -4.46 -14.11
C LEU A 143 16.50 -3.48 -14.64
N TYR A 144 16.69 -2.34 -13.99
CA TYR A 144 17.69 -1.35 -14.40
C TYR A 144 19.06 -1.68 -13.80
N HIS A 145 20.09 -1.65 -14.63
CA HIS A 145 21.43 -1.45 -14.11
C HIS A 145 21.54 -0.05 -13.49
N TYR A 146 22.35 0.12 -12.44
CA TYR A 146 22.43 1.39 -11.70
C TYR A 146 22.90 2.59 -12.55
N ARG A 147 23.44 2.35 -13.75
CA ARG A 147 23.83 3.40 -14.70
C ARG A 147 22.71 3.81 -15.65
N GLU A 148 21.66 3.00 -15.80
CA GLU A 148 20.58 3.24 -16.76
C GLU A 148 19.55 4.26 -16.25
N LYS A 149 19.32 4.30 -14.94
CA LYS A 149 18.32 5.19 -14.34
C LYS A 149 18.85 5.80 -13.05
N SER A 150 18.91 7.12 -12.95
CA SER A 150 19.48 7.80 -11.78
C SER A 150 18.52 7.82 -10.58
N ILE A 151 19.06 8.05 -9.37
CA ILE A 151 18.25 8.22 -8.15
C ILE A 151 17.26 9.39 -8.26
N ILE A 152 17.64 10.47 -8.96
CA ILE A 152 16.80 11.64 -9.20
C ILE A 152 15.59 11.27 -10.07
N GLN A 153 15.78 10.40 -11.07
CA GLN A 153 14.67 9.92 -11.91
C GLN A 153 13.70 9.04 -11.12
N PHE A 154 14.20 8.19 -10.22
CA PHE A 154 13.34 7.45 -9.29
C PHE A 154 12.57 8.38 -8.35
N PHE A 155 13.22 9.41 -7.80
CA PHE A 155 12.58 10.38 -6.92
C PHE A 155 11.49 11.18 -7.65
N LYS A 156 11.75 11.64 -8.88
CA LYS A 156 10.76 12.29 -9.74
C LYS A 156 9.56 11.38 -9.99
N GLU A 157 9.80 10.09 -10.27
CA GLU A 157 8.73 9.13 -10.48
C GLU A 157 7.87 8.92 -9.23
N ILE A 158 8.50 8.85 -8.04
CA ILE A 158 7.80 8.78 -6.75
C ILE A 158 6.89 9.99 -6.58
N LEU A 159 7.42 11.21 -6.73
CA LEU A 159 6.66 12.45 -6.55
C LEU A 159 5.47 12.55 -7.53
N LEU A 160 5.70 12.26 -8.81
CA LEU A 160 4.63 12.28 -9.81
C LEU A 160 3.56 11.21 -9.53
N THR A 161 3.96 10.05 -9.00
CA THR A 161 3.01 8.99 -8.62
C THR A 161 2.17 9.39 -7.42
N ILE A 162 2.78 9.97 -6.37
CA ILE A 162 2.06 10.52 -5.21
C ILE A 162 1.08 11.59 -5.67
N PHE A 163 1.54 12.53 -6.49
CA PHE A 163 0.71 13.61 -7.02
C PHE A 163 -0.47 13.08 -7.83
N SER A 164 -0.22 12.10 -8.72
CA SER A 164 -1.26 11.52 -9.56
C SER A 164 -2.32 10.75 -8.74
N TRP A 165 -1.89 9.93 -7.77
CA TRP A 165 -2.82 9.26 -6.84
C TRP A 165 -3.63 10.26 -6.01
N GLY A 166 -2.95 11.28 -5.46
CA GLY A 166 -3.58 12.34 -4.67
C GLY A 166 -4.60 13.15 -5.48
N MET A 167 -4.30 13.45 -6.74
CA MET A 167 -5.24 14.08 -7.68
C MET A 167 -6.48 13.22 -7.89
N GLY A 168 -6.34 11.92 -8.15
CA GLY A 168 -7.49 11.04 -8.35
C GLY A 168 -8.37 10.93 -7.10
N TYR A 169 -7.71 10.78 -5.94
CA TYR A 169 -8.38 10.74 -4.65
C TYR A 169 -9.15 12.05 -4.38
N GLY A 170 -8.51 13.20 -4.56
CA GLY A 170 -9.11 14.53 -4.35
C GLY A 170 -10.21 14.84 -5.36
N PHE A 171 -10.02 14.48 -6.64
CA PHE A 171 -11.00 14.69 -7.71
C PHE A 171 -12.34 14.01 -7.40
N THR A 172 -12.30 12.78 -6.86
CA THR A 172 -13.51 12.04 -6.48
C THR A 172 -14.25 12.71 -5.32
N TRP A 173 -13.54 13.18 -4.30
CA TRP A 173 -14.13 13.95 -3.20
C TRP A 173 -14.77 15.26 -3.67
N ILE A 174 -14.05 16.05 -4.47
CA ILE A 174 -14.54 17.35 -4.94
C ILE A 174 -15.80 17.17 -5.79
N ASN A 175 -15.78 16.24 -6.75
CA ASN A 175 -16.95 15.94 -7.58
C ASN A 175 -18.13 15.49 -6.75
N LYS A 176 -17.89 14.68 -5.71
CA LYS A 176 -18.95 14.31 -4.79
C LYS A 176 -19.59 15.54 -4.14
N TRP A 177 -18.79 16.43 -3.56
CA TRP A 177 -19.31 17.57 -2.81
C TRP A 177 -20.10 18.51 -3.72
N LEU A 178 -19.63 18.68 -4.96
CA LEU A 178 -20.35 19.43 -6.01
C LEU A 178 -21.70 18.78 -6.34
N LEU A 179 -21.71 17.50 -6.72
CA LEU A 179 -22.94 16.77 -7.08
C LEU A 179 -23.94 16.72 -5.93
N ALA A 180 -23.47 16.43 -4.72
CA ALA A 180 -24.32 16.41 -3.53
C ALA A 180 -24.93 17.79 -3.25
N SER A 181 -24.18 18.87 -3.46
CA SER A 181 -24.70 20.22 -3.27
C SER A 181 -25.81 20.56 -4.26
N VAL A 182 -25.64 20.17 -5.53
CA VAL A 182 -26.65 20.38 -6.58
C VAL A 182 -27.91 19.56 -6.31
N ILE A 183 -27.76 18.26 -5.99
CA ILE A 183 -28.89 17.34 -5.83
C ILE A 183 -29.67 17.62 -4.54
N LEU A 184 -28.97 17.83 -3.42
CA LEU A 184 -29.60 18.06 -2.13
C LEU A 184 -30.06 19.52 -1.96
N LYS A 185 -29.63 20.42 -2.84
CA LYS A 185 -29.85 21.88 -2.74
C LYS A 185 -29.34 22.43 -1.39
N GLU A 186 -28.24 21.87 -0.90
CA GLU A 186 -27.59 22.24 0.36
C GLU A 186 -26.10 22.53 0.11
N ASN A 187 -25.46 23.39 0.91
CA ASN A 187 -24.03 23.68 0.77
C ASN A 187 -23.15 22.55 1.37
N THR A 188 -23.11 21.40 0.68
CA THR A 188 -22.32 20.24 1.12
C THR A 188 -20.81 20.52 1.06
N ILE A 189 -20.37 21.44 0.18
CA ILE A 189 -18.97 21.86 0.09
C ILE A 189 -18.49 22.45 1.41
N LYS A 190 -19.25 23.40 1.98
CA LYS A 190 -18.91 24.01 3.28
C LYS A 190 -18.82 22.95 4.37
N VAL A 191 -19.82 22.08 4.47
CA VAL A 191 -19.86 20.98 5.45
C VAL A 191 -18.64 20.06 5.31
N ALA A 192 -18.21 19.79 4.08
CA ALA A 192 -17.04 18.96 3.82
C ALA A 192 -15.72 19.65 4.20
N ILE A 193 -15.56 20.95 3.92
CA ILE A 193 -14.39 21.74 4.32
C ILE A 193 -14.28 21.82 5.84
N ASP A 194 -15.38 22.16 6.53
CA ASP A 194 -15.43 22.23 8.00
C ASP A 194 -15.03 20.88 8.62
N GLN A 195 -15.51 19.78 8.02
CA GLN A 195 -15.14 18.44 8.44
C GLN A 195 -13.67 18.12 8.17
N ALA A 196 -13.11 18.53 7.03
CA ALA A 196 -11.70 18.32 6.70
C ALA A 196 -10.80 19.05 7.71
N ILE A 197 -11.10 20.33 8.01
CA ILE A 197 -10.40 21.11 9.04
C ILE A 197 -10.47 20.40 10.40
N PHE A 198 -11.66 19.93 10.81
CA PHE A 198 -11.79 19.18 12.07
C PHE A 198 -10.95 17.90 12.09
N ARG A 199 -10.80 17.19 10.96
CA ARG A 199 -9.99 15.95 10.89
C ARG A 199 -8.48 16.23 10.94
N THR A 200 -8.07 17.46 10.59
CA THR A 200 -6.67 17.91 10.68
C THR A 200 -6.36 18.52 12.04
N GLU A 201 -7.16 19.46 12.54
CA GLU A 201 -6.83 20.30 13.71
C GLU A 201 -7.55 19.92 15.01
N GLY A 202 -8.63 19.13 14.94
CA GLY A 202 -9.45 18.84 16.12
C GLY A 202 -10.34 20.00 16.56
N ASN A 203 -10.80 19.97 17.82
CA ASN A 203 -11.59 21.05 18.42
C ASN A 203 -11.47 21.02 19.96
N LYS A 204 -12.25 21.85 20.68
CA LYS A 204 -12.22 21.87 22.16
C LYS A 204 -12.58 20.53 22.81
N ALA A 205 -13.46 19.73 22.20
CA ALA A 205 -13.87 18.43 22.73
C ALA A 205 -12.84 17.32 22.41
N TYR A 206 -12.11 17.48 21.31
CA TYR A 206 -11.04 16.59 20.85
C TYR A 206 -9.78 17.41 20.61
N PRO A 207 -9.08 17.83 21.68
CA PRO A 207 -7.85 18.61 21.56
C PRO A 207 -6.78 17.74 20.89
N LEU A 208 -6.06 18.35 19.95
CA LEU A 208 -5.06 17.66 19.15
C LEU A 208 -3.71 17.61 19.87
N ASP A 209 -3.16 16.41 20.01
CA ASP A 209 -1.77 16.16 20.39
C ASP A 209 -1.12 15.30 19.29
N ARG A 210 -0.35 15.96 18.42
CA ARG A 210 0.33 15.30 17.30
C ARG A 210 1.39 14.30 17.77
N ILE A 211 2.03 14.55 18.92
CA ILE A 211 3.07 13.66 19.45
C ILE A 211 2.42 12.39 20.00
N ASP A 212 1.37 12.54 20.80
CA ASP A 212 0.64 11.38 21.34
C ASP A 212 -0.05 10.57 20.25
N MET A 213 -0.60 11.24 19.23
CA MET A 213 -1.14 10.58 18.04
C MET A 213 -0.10 9.68 17.35
N ILE A 214 1.12 10.18 17.12
CA ILE A 214 2.20 9.40 16.51
C ILE A 214 2.60 8.24 17.43
N LYS A 215 2.77 8.50 18.74
CA LYS A 215 3.10 7.46 19.73
C LYS A 215 2.06 6.36 19.79
N SER A 216 0.77 6.71 19.79
CA SER A 216 -0.34 5.75 19.85
C SER A 216 -0.40 4.87 18.59
N ASN A 217 -0.24 5.46 17.39
CA ASN A 217 -0.19 4.68 16.15
C ASN A 217 1.08 3.82 16.09
N ALA A 218 2.26 4.36 16.44
CA ALA A 218 3.53 3.62 16.41
C ALA A 218 3.56 2.51 17.46
N GLY A 219 3.04 2.75 18.66
CA GLY A 219 3.01 1.78 19.76
C GLY A 219 2.14 0.56 19.45
N LEU A 220 1.10 0.69 18.62
CA LEU A 220 0.29 -0.45 18.20
C LEU A 220 0.98 -1.36 17.19
N ILE A 221 1.82 -0.81 16.30
CA ILE A 221 2.58 -1.63 15.34
C ILE A 221 3.90 -2.13 15.92
N LEU A 222 4.57 -1.34 16.76
CA LEU A 222 5.83 -1.66 17.43
C LEU A 222 5.59 -2.09 18.88
N ASP A 223 4.68 -3.07 19.08
CA ASP A 223 4.66 -3.77 20.37
C ASP A 223 6.02 -4.46 20.63
N LYS A 224 6.26 -4.89 21.87
CA LYS A 224 7.57 -5.43 22.29
C LYS A 224 8.07 -6.53 21.35
N LEU A 225 7.19 -7.40 20.88
CA LEU A 225 7.54 -8.51 19.99
C LEU A 225 7.86 -8.01 18.58
N ASN A 226 7.01 -7.14 18.02
CA ASN A 226 7.22 -6.58 16.69
C ASN A 226 8.48 -5.71 16.61
N PHE A 227 8.75 -4.93 17.66
CA PHE A 227 9.98 -4.15 17.78
C PHE A 227 11.21 -5.05 17.81
N LEU A 228 11.21 -6.09 18.66
CA LEU A 228 12.30 -7.05 18.73
C LEU A 228 12.50 -7.76 17.39
N ALA A 229 11.43 -8.22 16.74
CA ALA A 229 11.49 -8.87 15.43
C ALA A 229 12.09 -7.95 14.35
N LEU A 230 11.70 -6.67 14.33
CA LEU A 230 12.25 -5.67 13.41
C LEU A 230 13.75 -5.45 13.64
N VAL A 231 14.17 -5.27 14.90
CA VAL A 231 15.58 -5.09 15.28
C VAL A 231 16.41 -6.31 14.87
N LEU A 232 15.95 -7.52 15.20
CA LEU A 232 16.65 -8.76 14.84
C LEU A 232 16.76 -8.93 13.32
N ALA A 233 15.72 -8.61 12.56
CA ALA A 233 15.77 -8.67 11.09
C ALA A 233 16.82 -7.72 10.50
N VAL A 234 16.90 -6.49 11.02
CA VAL A 234 17.91 -5.50 10.59
C VAL A 234 19.32 -5.97 10.95
N LEU A 235 19.53 -6.39 12.21
CA LEU A 235 20.82 -6.87 12.68
C LEU A 235 21.30 -8.11 11.90
N LEU A 236 20.41 -9.04 11.61
CA LEU A 236 20.71 -10.23 10.80
C LEU A 236 21.22 -9.84 9.41
N VAL A 237 20.55 -8.90 8.72
CA VAL A 237 20.98 -8.46 7.39
C VAL A 237 22.31 -7.72 7.47
N ILE A 238 22.53 -6.86 8.45
CA ILE A 238 23.81 -6.18 8.66
C ILE A 238 24.94 -7.20 8.87
N PHE A 239 24.73 -8.18 9.75
CA PHE A 239 25.68 -9.26 9.99
C PHE A 239 26.00 -10.02 8.69
N LEU A 240 24.98 -10.40 7.91
CA LEU A 240 25.15 -11.10 6.64
C LEU A 240 25.90 -10.27 5.60
N VAL A 241 25.65 -8.96 5.53
CA VAL A 241 26.38 -8.03 4.63
C VAL A 241 27.85 -7.96 5.01
N ILE A 242 28.18 -7.86 6.31
CA ILE A 242 29.56 -7.83 6.80
C ILE A 242 30.26 -9.16 6.51
N TYR A 243 29.62 -10.27 6.85
CA TYR A 243 30.15 -11.63 6.66
C TYR A 243 30.40 -11.94 5.18
N LYS A 244 29.48 -11.54 4.29
CA LYS A 244 29.56 -11.77 2.83
C LYS A 244 29.99 -10.53 2.03
N LYS A 245 30.80 -9.63 2.62
CA LYS A 245 31.22 -8.37 1.96
C LYS A 245 31.81 -8.53 0.56
N LYS A 246 32.53 -9.64 0.32
CA LYS A 246 33.13 -9.93 -1.00
C LYS A 246 32.08 -10.27 -2.06
N VAL A 247 30.99 -10.94 -1.67
CA VAL A 247 29.89 -11.33 -2.57
C VAL A 247 29.07 -10.12 -2.98
N ILE A 248 28.84 -9.18 -2.05
CA ILE A 248 27.94 -8.06 -2.28
C ILE A 248 28.58 -6.91 -3.09
N LYS A 249 29.92 -6.85 -3.10
CA LYS A 249 30.68 -5.78 -3.76
C LYS A 249 30.33 -5.74 -5.25
N GLY A 250 29.74 -4.61 -5.68
CA GLY A 250 29.34 -4.39 -7.08
C GLY A 250 28.00 -5.03 -7.49
N ARG A 251 27.31 -5.77 -6.61
CA ARG A 251 25.99 -6.38 -6.91
C ARG A 251 24.79 -5.55 -6.44
N VAL A 252 24.97 -4.74 -5.41
CA VAL A 252 23.89 -3.89 -4.89
C VAL A 252 23.77 -2.65 -5.74
N ASN A 253 22.60 -2.45 -6.34
CA ASN A 253 22.25 -1.17 -6.94
C ASN A 253 22.09 -0.12 -5.81
N PRO A 254 22.89 0.95 -5.76
CA PRO A 254 22.76 2.01 -4.75
C PRO A 254 21.40 2.71 -4.79
N GLN A 255 20.69 2.68 -5.93
CA GLN A 255 19.33 3.22 -6.03
C GLN A 255 18.31 2.41 -5.23
N SER A 256 18.65 1.22 -4.72
CA SER A 256 17.75 0.48 -3.83
C SER A 256 17.31 1.27 -2.59
N ILE A 257 18.10 2.28 -2.18
CA ILE A 257 17.74 3.22 -1.11
C ILE A 257 16.41 3.94 -1.35
N VAL A 258 15.96 4.11 -2.60
CA VAL A 258 14.68 4.77 -2.91
C VAL A 258 13.47 3.99 -2.38
N LEU A 259 13.62 2.69 -2.11
CA LEU A 259 12.57 1.92 -1.44
C LEU A 259 12.23 2.53 -0.07
N LEU A 260 13.24 3.05 0.64
CA LEU A 260 13.08 3.68 1.96
C LEU A 260 12.36 5.02 1.92
N PHE A 261 12.34 5.71 0.77
CA PHE A 261 11.62 6.99 0.63
C PHE A 261 10.10 6.84 0.71
N VAL A 262 9.57 5.62 0.60
CA VAL A 262 8.15 5.33 0.78
C VAL A 262 7.80 5.12 2.27
N SER A 263 8.79 4.78 3.11
CA SER A 263 8.58 4.52 4.54
C SER A 263 7.93 5.65 5.37
N PRO A 264 8.15 6.96 5.10
CA PRO A 264 7.53 8.02 5.89
C PRO A 264 6.07 8.32 5.49
N PHE A 265 5.54 7.74 4.42
CA PHE A 265 4.19 8.06 3.92
C PHE A 265 3.09 7.96 4.98
N PRO A 266 3.05 6.92 5.84
CA PRO A 266 2.06 6.84 6.91
C PRO A 266 2.10 8.05 7.85
N TYR A 267 3.29 8.53 8.20
CA TYR A 267 3.45 9.67 9.11
C TYR A 267 3.07 10.99 8.44
N ILE A 268 3.36 11.15 7.14
CA ILE A 268 2.88 12.29 6.36
C ILE A 268 1.34 12.31 6.36
N TRP A 269 0.70 11.16 6.14
CA TRP A 269 -0.76 11.03 6.20
C TRP A 269 -1.32 11.32 7.60
N TYR A 270 -0.68 10.78 8.63
CA TYR A 270 -1.05 11.05 10.01
C TYR A 270 -0.99 12.54 10.32
N LEU A 271 0.03 13.25 9.86
CA LEU A 271 0.11 14.71 10.03
C LEU A 271 -0.99 15.43 9.26
N ALA A 272 -1.26 15.05 8.01
CA ALA A 272 -2.34 15.63 7.20
C ALA A 272 -3.74 15.42 7.82
N MET A 273 -3.95 14.27 8.48
CA MET A 273 -5.20 13.86 9.11
C MET A 273 -4.98 13.60 10.61
N SER A 274 -4.39 14.57 11.32
CA SER A 274 -3.88 14.38 12.70
C SER A 274 -4.98 14.00 13.68
N ASN A 275 -6.05 14.79 13.77
CA ASN A 275 -7.14 14.50 14.70
C ASN A 275 -7.86 13.18 14.36
N HIS A 276 -8.01 12.86 13.06
CA HIS A 276 -8.53 11.56 12.65
C HIS A 276 -7.66 10.40 13.14
N SER A 277 -6.35 10.49 12.91
CA SER A 277 -5.39 9.45 13.28
C SER A 277 -5.21 9.34 14.80
N GLN A 278 -5.48 10.41 15.54
CA GLN A 278 -5.51 10.41 17.01
C GLN A 278 -6.73 9.69 17.55
N ILE A 279 -7.93 10.00 17.05
CA ILE A 279 -9.17 9.37 17.54
C ILE A 279 -9.22 7.90 17.13
N HIS A 280 -8.70 7.59 15.93
CA HIS A 280 -8.86 6.28 15.30
C HIS A 280 -7.58 5.44 15.24
N TYR A 281 -6.60 5.73 16.10
CA TYR A 281 -5.30 5.03 16.14
C TYR A 281 -5.44 3.50 16.13
N TRP A 282 -6.50 2.97 16.78
CA TRP A 282 -6.85 1.54 16.85
C TRP A 282 -7.08 0.85 15.49
N PHE A 283 -7.31 1.60 14.41
CA PHE A 283 -7.20 1.06 13.05
C PHE A 283 -6.27 1.81 12.11
N THR A 284 -6.04 3.11 12.31
CA THR A 284 -5.17 3.88 11.42
C THR A 284 -3.72 3.40 11.49
N TYR A 285 -3.30 2.79 12.62
CA TYR A 285 -1.96 2.23 12.79
C TYR A 285 -1.56 1.27 11.65
N ARG A 286 -2.53 0.59 11.03
CA ARG A 286 -2.32 -0.37 9.93
C ARG A 286 -1.75 0.28 8.68
N LEU A 287 -1.83 1.60 8.55
CA LEU A 287 -1.19 2.32 7.45
C LEU A 287 0.33 2.13 7.45
N GLN A 288 0.93 1.86 8.63
CA GLN A 288 2.36 1.56 8.77
C GLN A 288 2.81 0.24 8.14
N ILE A 289 1.90 -0.56 7.54
CA ILE A 289 2.33 -1.63 6.61
C ILE A 289 3.24 -1.08 5.51
N ILE A 290 3.03 0.17 5.08
CA ILE A 290 3.87 0.83 4.08
C ILE A 290 5.29 1.00 4.61
N THR A 291 5.46 1.45 5.86
CA THR A 291 6.76 1.60 6.53
C THR A 291 7.46 0.25 6.65
N VAL A 292 6.77 -0.76 7.19
CA VAL A 292 7.33 -2.11 7.38
C VAL A 292 7.71 -2.73 6.03
N PHE A 293 6.82 -2.67 5.04
CA PHE A 293 7.05 -3.25 3.72
C PHE A 293 8.16 -2.53 2.97
N SER A 294 8.27 -1.21 3.08
CA SER A 294 9.36 -0.42 2.51
C SER A 294 10.72 -0.86 3.09
N LEU A 295 10.81 -0.95 4.42
CA LEU A 295 12.02 -1.39 5.12
C LEU A 295 12.38 -2.83 4.75
N PHE A 296 11.43 -3.75 4.86
CA PHE A 296 11.66 -5.16 4.54
C PHE A 296 11.94 -5.39 3.05
N SER A 297 11.39 -4.58 2.14
CA SER A 297 11.72 -4.68 0.71
C SER A 297 13.16 -4.24 0.42
N PHE A 298 13.65 -3.21 1.12
CA PHE A 298 15.06 -2.83 1.04
C PHE A 298 15.97 -3.95 1.56
N LEU A 299 15.66 -4.51 2.73
CA LEU A 299 16.38 -5.66 3.30
C LEU A 299 16.31 -6.91 2.41
N ALA A 300 15.15 -7.17 1.80
CA ALA A 300 14.93 -8.26 0.85
C ALA A 300 15.76 -8.07 -0.42
N TYR A 301 15.85 -6.84 -0.93
CA TYR A 301 16.70 -6.53 -2.07
C TYR A 301 18.17 -6.89 -1.77
N ILE A 302 18.70 -6.42 -0.65
CA ILE A 302 20.07 -6.75 -0.20
C ILE A 302 20.25 -8.26 -0.06
N SER A 303 19.32 -8.93 0.60
CA SER A 303 19.36 -10.39 0.83
C SER A 303 19.35 -11.17 -0.48
N SER A 304 18.57 -10.75 -1.47
CA SER A 304 18.54 -11.37 -2.79
C SER A 304 19.87 -11.26 -3.55
N GLN A 305 20.69 -10.22 -3.28
CA GLN A 305 22.03 -10.09 -3.86
C GLN A 305 23.06 -10.98 -3.15
N LEU A 306 22.84 -11.27 -1.87
CA LEU A 306 23.66 -12.16 -1.06
C LEU A 306 23.46 -13.63 -1.40
N PHE A 307 22.24 -13.98 -1.82
CA PHE A 307 21.83 -15.34 -2.19
C PHE A 307 21.12 -15.31 -3.54
N PRO A 308 21.85 -15.07 -4.64
CA PRO A 308 21.25 -15.12 -5.97
C PRO A 308 20.75 -16.55 -6.22
N ILE A 309 19.43 -16.70 -6.32
CA ILE A 309 18.83 -17.98 -6.73
C ILE A 309 19.17 -18.14 -8.20
N VAL A 310 19.93 -19.18 -8.53
CA VAL A 310 20.16 -19.58 -9.92
C VAL A 310 18.78 -19.94 -10.49
N LYS A 311 18.22 -19.07 -11.34
CA LYS A 311 17.07 -19.47 -12.16
C LYS A 311 17.60 -20.60 -13.05
N LEU A 312 17.12 -21.82 -12.80
CA LEU A 312 17.25 -22.90 -13.78
C LEU A 312 16.65 -22.34 -15.07
N LYS A 313 17.50 -22.06 -16.06
CA LYS A 313 17.04 -21.69 -17.39
C LYS A 313 16.13 -22.83 -17.86
N ASP A 314 14.90 -22.51 -18.22
CA ASP A 314 14.08 -23.36 -19.08
C ASP A 314 14.75 -23.39 -20.48
N ASP A 315 15.95 -23.97 -20.58
CA ASP A 315 16.68 -24.13 -21.84
C ASP A 315 16.05 -25.24 -22.71
N ASN A 316 15.02 -25.95 -22.22
CA ASN A 316 14.37 -27.05 -22.94
C ASN A 316 13.23 -26.64 -23.88
N ALA A 317 12.87 -25.34 -23.98
CA ALA A 317 11.79 -24.89 -24.87
C ALA A 317 12.27 -24.56 -26.30
N ASN A 318 13.57 -24.35 -26.52
CA ASN A 318 14.10 -23.93 -27.82
C ASN A 318 14.79 -25.06 -28.62
N GLU A 319 15.14 -26.20 -28.01
CA GLU A 319 15.73 -27.33 -28.76
C GLU A 319 14.69 -28.17 -29.52
N ILE A 320 13.40 -28.12 -29.16
CA ILE A 320 12.35 -28.90 -29.84
C ILE A 320 11.94 -28.28 -31.19
N ASN A 321 12.27 -27.02 -31.44
CA ASN A 321 11.98 -26.34 -32.71
C ASN A 321 13.15 -26.35 -33.71
N GLN A 322 14.25 -27.04 -33.41
CA GLN A 322 15.34 -27.28 -34.37
C GLN A 322 15.39 -28.72 -34.92
N LEU A 323 14.43 -29.57 -34.51
CA LEU A 323 14.28 -30.96 -34.98
C LEU A 323 12.93 -31.23 -35.67
N LYS A 324 12.26 -30.19 -36.15
CA LYS A 324 11.15 -30.26 -37.12
C LYS A 324 11.46 -29.35 -38.28
#